data_AF-A0A971ZAI0-F1
#
_entry.id   AF-A0A971ZAI0-F1
#
_cell.length_a   1.000
_cell.length_b   1.000
_cell.length_c   1.000
_cell.angle_alpha   90.00
_cell.angle_beta   90.00
_cell.angle_gamma   90.00
#
_symmetry.space_group_name_H-M   'P 1'
#
loop_
_entity.id
_entity.type
_entity.pdbx_description
1 polymer ?
#
loop_
_entity_poly.entity_id
_entity_poly.type
_entity_poly.pdbx_seq_one_letter_code
_entity_poly.pdbx_strand_id
1 'polypeptide(L)'
;MRKYAKSKYPEHIAYLEEICKPFNIDVSSLINHVLSKPVTINFHPDRFSNNGKTIIENLLEQGQYYSQFRTGTTNGGKSAFIGGDRFLWEQRIFFDAYPPEAIDRPKYGALNIFQYLDGASVRFGSCFFTLKKDVIYRCTFAYGDSSTNPDTLCTSDTFAAVLANIFIDVKSN
;
A
#
# COMPACT_ATOMS: atom_id res chain seq x y z
N MET A 1 -10.51 0.42 -10.73
CA MET A 1 -9.56 1.36 -10.09
C MET A 1 -8.95 2.40 -11.03
N ARG A 2 -8.04 2.07 -11.98
CA ARG A 2 -7.40 3.09 -12.87
C ARG A 2 -8.38 4.03 -13.58
N LYS A 3 -9.48 3.51 -14.13
CA LYS A 3 -10.52 4.34 -14.78
C LYS A 3 -11.16 5.36 -13.82
N TYR A 4 -11.42 4.94 -12.59
CA TYR A 4 -11.95 5.81 -11.53
C TYR A 4 -10.95 6.88 -11.12
N ALA A 5 -9.69 6.51 -10.89
CA ALA A 5 -8.64 7.47 -10.56
C ALA A 5 -8.40 8.49 -11.69
N LYS A 6 -8.49 8.06 -12.95
CA LYS A 6 -8.31 8.92 -14.13
C LYS A 6 -9.39 9.98 -14.28
N SER A 7 -10.63 9.73 -13.86
CA SER A 7 -11.71 10.72 -14.01
C SER A 7 -11.50 11.96 -13.13
N LYS A 8 -10.93 11.79 -11.94
CA LYS A 8 -10.61 12.88 -11.00
C LYS A 8 -9.20 13.45 -11.16
N TYR A 9 -8.39 12.84 -12.02
CA TYR A 9 -6.97 13.19 -12.17
C TYR A 9 -6.73 14.67 -12.55
N PRO A 10 -7.48 15.27 -13.50
CA PRO A 10 -7.30 16.69 -13.84
C PRO A 10 -7.53 17.63 -12.66
N GLU A 11 -8.54 17.36 -11.83
CA GLU A 11 -8.85 18.16 -10.64
C GLU A 11 -7.71 18.09 -9.62
N HIS A 12 -7.17 16.89 -9.38
CA HIS A 12 -6.04 16.71 -8.48
C HIS A 12 -4.76 17.38 -8.97
N ILE A 13 -4.49 17.36 -10.29
CA ILE A 13 -3.34 18.05 -10.87
C ILE A 13 -3.50 19.57 -10.72
N ALA A 14 -4.64 20.14 -11.09
CA ALA A 14 -4.88 21.57 -10.95
C ALA A 14 -4.68 22.06 -9.51
N TYR A 15 -5.19 21.31 -8.52
CA TYR A 15 -4.98 21.60 -7.11
C TYR A 15 -3.50 21.57 -6.71
N LEU A 16 -2.75 20.55 -7.16
CA LEU A 16 -1.32 20.45 -6.89
C LEU A 16 -0.53 21.58 -7.57
N GLU A 17 -0.89 21.98 -8.78
CA GLU A 17 -0.27 23.10 -9.50
C GLU A 17 -0.47 24.41 -8.73
N GLU A 18 -1.67 24.67 -8.21
CA GLU A 18 -1.93 25.84 -7.36
C GLU A 18 -1.06 25.85 -6.10
N ILE A 19 -0.89 24.70 -5.44
CA ILE A 19 -0.05 24.57 -4.24
C ILE A 19 1.43 24.72 -4.57
N CYS A 20 1.90 24.13 -5.66
CA CYS A 20 3.32 24.10 -6.01
C CYS A 20 3.82 25.41 -6.63
N LYS A 21 2.92 26.20 -7.26
CA LYS A 21 3.24 27.44 -7.98
C LYS A 21 4.02 28.47 -7.13
N PRO A 22 3.62 28.79 -5.87
CA PRO A 22 4.38 29.74 -5.04
C PRO A 22 5.81 29.29 -4.71
N PHE A 23 6.07 27.98 -4.76
CA PHE A 23 7.38 27.39 -4.47
C PHE A 23 8.21 27.12 -5.72
N ASN A 24 7.68 27.44 -6.92
CA ASN A 24 8.32 27.13 -8.20
C ASN A 24 8.68 25.64 -8.35
N ILE A 25 7.79 24.76 -7.86
CA ILE A 25 7.95 23.30 -7.94
C ILE A 25 7.11 22.77 -9.10
N ASP A 26 7.71 21.93 -9.95
CA ASP A 26 6.99 21.16 -10.95
C ASP A 26 6.28 19.96 -10.30
N VAL A 27 4.97 19.83 -10.55
CA VAL A 27 4.13 18.78 -9.95
C VAL A 27 4.59 17.39 -10.37
N SER A 28 5.02 17.21 -11.63
CA SER A 28 5.48 15.92 -12.13
C SER A 28 6.78 15.49 -11.43
N SER A 29 7.71 16.42 -11.26
CA SER A 29 8.95 16.23 -10.51
C SER A 29 8.68 15.88 -9.05
N LEU A 30 7.73 16.55 -8.40
CA LEU A 30 7.32 16.23 -7.02
C LEU A 30 6.73 14.82 -6.92
N ILE A 31 5.80 14.46 -7.81
CA ILE A 31 5.21 13.11 -7.85
C ILE A 31 6.30 12.06 -8.04
N ASN A 32 7.22 12.26 -8.99
CA ASN A 32 8.33 11.36 -9.25
C ASN A 32 9.27 11.25 -8.04
N HIS A 33 9.54 12.36 -7.35
CA HIS A 33 10.34 12.37 -6.14
C HIS A 33 9.69 11.54 -5.02
N VAL A 34 8.38 11.69 -4.81
CA VAL A 34 7.64 10.91 -3.80
C VAL A 34 7.57 9.43 -4.19
N LEU A 35 7.29 9.10 -5.45
CA LEU A 35 7.27 7.73 -5.95
C LEU A 35 8.66 7.06 -5.96
N SER A 36 9.75 7.84 -5.92
CA SER A 36 11.11 7.30 -5.80
C SER A 36 11.42 6.73 -4.41
N LYS A 37 10.56 7.02 -3.42
CA LYS A 37 10.77 6.59 -2.03
C LYS A 37 10.56 5.08 -1.88
N PRO A 38 11.20 4.45 -0.89
CA PRO A 38 11.10 3.00 -0.70
C PRO A 38 9.68 2.54 -0.40
N VAL A 39 9.24 1.43 -1.01
CA VAL A 39 8.05 0.71 -0.52
C VAL A 39 8.51 -0.32 0.51
N THR A 40 7.91 -0.31 1.69
CA THR A 40 8.25 -1.22 2.78
C THR A 40 7.10 -2.13 3.15
N ILE A 41 7.40 -3.40 3.44
CA ILE A 41 6.46 -4.35 4.03
C ILE A 41 6.93 -4.66 5.45
N ASN A 42 6.15 -4.22 6.44
CA ASN A 42 6.41 -4.50 7.85
C ASN A 42 5.88 -5.88 8.26
N PHE A 43 6.65 -6.60 9.07
CA PHE A 43 6.29 -7.89 9.65
C PHE A 43 6.92 -8.09 11.05
N HIS A 44 6.36 -9.00 11.84
CA HIS A 44 6.94 -9.40 13.12
C HIS A 44 7.70 -10.72 12.94
N PRO A 45 9.05 -10.73 13.05
CA PRO A 45 9.85 -11.92 12.79
C PRO A 45 9.62 -13.04 13.81
N ASP A 46 9.26 -12.67 15.03
CA ASP A 46 9.13 -13.49 16.23
C ASP A 46 7.74 -14.12 16.40
N ARG A 47 6.74 -13.68 15.63
CA ARG A 47 5.39 -14.27 15.69
C ARG A 47 5.39 -15.69 15.15
N PHE A 48 4.59 -16.56 15.74
CA PHE A 48 4.39 -17.92 15.28
C PHE A 48 3.35 -18.00 14.17
N SER A 49 3.66 -18.81 13.15
CA SER A 49 2.69 -19.29 12.16
C SER A 49 2.00 -20.57 12.64
N ASN A 50 0.97 -20.99 11.92
CA ASN A 50 0.16 -22.18 12.25
C ASN A 50 0.95 -23.50 12.25
N ASN A 51 2.15 -23.53 11.64
CA ASN A 51 3.04 -24.69 11.64
C ASN A 51 3.99 -24.75 12.85
N GLY A 52 3.81 -23.86 13.84
CA GLY A 52 4.64 -23.82 15.05
C GLY A 52 6.03 -23.20 14.86
N LYS A 53 6.36 -22.71 13.66
CA LYS A 53 7.59 -21.96 13.38
C LYS A 53 7.33 -20.46 13.45
N THR A 54 8.35 -19.70 13.84
CA THR A 54 8.35 -18.25 13.76
C THR A 54 8.28 -17.78 12.30
N ILE A 55 7.85 -16.53 12.09
CA ILE A 55 7.85 -15.94 10.75
C ILE A 55 9.25 -15.95 10.14
N ILE A 56 10.29 -15.63 10.93
CA ILE A 56 11.65 -15.59 10.40
C ILE A 56 12.16 -16.97 9.98
N GLU A 57 11.86 -18.03 10.74
CA GLU A 57 12.18 -19.41 10.34
C GLU A 57 11.49 -19.80 9.04
N ASN A 58 10.19 -19.49 8.92
CA ASN A 58 9.46 -19.75 7.67
C ASN A 58 10.05 -18.99 6.48
N LEU A 59 10.45 -17.72 6.67
CA LEU A 59 11.07 -16.93 5.60
C LEU A 59 12.43 -17.50 5.18
N LEU A 60 13.24 -17.95 6.13
CA LEU A 60 14.54 -18.58 5.86
C LEU A 60 14.39 -19.90 5.08
N GLU A 61 13.41 -20.72 5.45
CA GLU A 61 13.17 -22.01 4.79
C GLU A 61 12.52 -21.86 3.41
N GLN A 62 11.54 -20.96 3.29
CA GLN A 62 10.72 -20.84 2.08
C GLN A 62 11.33 -19.88 1.04
N GLY A 63 12.19 -18.95 1.48
CA GLY A 63 12.80 -17.93 0.64
C GLY A 63 11.81 -16.95 0.00
N GLN A 64 10.54 -16.96 0.42
CA GLN A 64 9.46 -16.16 -0.17
C GLN A 64 8.54 -15.59 0.91
N TYR A 65 8.12 -14.33 0.72
CA TYR A 65 7.12 -13.68 1.56
C TYR A 65 5.72 -14.02 1.05
N TYR A 66 4.95 -14.81 1.79
CA TYR A 66 3.60 -15.21 1.42
C TYR A 66 2.52 -14.38 2.12
N SER A 67 1.37 -14.24 1.46
CA SER A 67 0.21 -13.51 2.00
C SER A 67 -0.50 -14.32 3.09
N GLN A 68 -1.41 -13.65 3.82
CA GLN A 68 -2.25 -14.28 4.82
C GLN A 68 -3.09 -15.44 4.26
N PHE A 69 -3.55 -15.37 3.00
CA PHE A 69 -4.34 -16.42 2.35
C PHE A 69 -3.57 -17.75 2.21
N ARG A 70 -2.23 -17.70 2.18
CA ARG A 70 -1.38 -18.90 2.12
C ARG A 70 -0.86 -19.33 3.48
N THR A 71 -0.54 -18.36 4.36
CA THR A 71 0.13 -18.65 5.64
C THR A 71 -0.83 -18.76 6.83
N GLY A 72 -2.05 -18.25 6.70
CA GLY A 72 -2.96 -18.01 7.82
C GLY A 72 -2.47 -16.98 8.84
N THR A 73 -1.29 -16.39 8.63
CA THR A 73 -0.66 -15.46 9.59
C THR A 73 -1.03 -14.02 9.28
N THR A 74 -1.34 -13.23 10.31
CA THR A 74 -1.85 -11.87 10.17
C THR A 74 -1.24 -10.91 11.18
N ASN A 75 -1.14 -9.64 10.78
CA ASN A 75 -0.86 -8.51 11.66
C ASN A 75 -2.12 -7.69 11.97
N GLY A 76 -3.30 -8.18 11.57
CA GLY A 76 -4.61 -7.59 11.80
C GLY A 76 -5.70 -8.67 11.94
N GLY A 77 -6.79 -8.56 11.18
CA GLY A 77 -7.91 -9.51 11.24
C GLY A 77 -7.60 -10.91 10.68
N LYS A 78 -8.26 -11.94 11.20
CA LYS A 78 -8.13 -13.36 10.79
C LYS A 78 -9.22 -13.80 9.79
N SER A 79 -9.52 -12.97 8.79
CA SER A 79 -10.67 -13.19 7.87
C SER A 79 -10.27 -13.43 6.41
N ALA A 80 -9.03 -13.84 6.15
CA ALA A 80 -8.51 -14.15 4.81
C ALA A 80 -8.92 -15.55 4.33
N PHE A 81 -10.22 -15.74 4.12
CA PHE A 81 -10.84 -16.92 3.51
C PHE A 81 -12.02 -16.46 2.65
N ILE A 82 -12.49 -17.27 1.71
CA ILE A 82 -13.60 -16.92 0.82
C ILE A 82 -14.84 -16.56 1.65
N GLY A 83 -15.38 -15.36 1.44
CA GLY A 83 -16.51 -14.81 2.19
C GLY A 83 -16.16 -14.05 3.48
N GLY A 84 -14.91 -14.11 3.95
CA GLY A 84 -14.46 -13.34 5.12
C GLY A 84 -14.25 -11.85 4.81
N ASP A 85 -14.23 -11.00 5.85
CA ASP A 85 -14.10 -9.53 5.67
C ASP A 85 -12.90 -9.12 4.85
N ARG A 86 -11.74 -9.75 5.06
CA ARG A 86 -10.52 -9.48 4.30
C ARG A 86 -10.71 -9.84 2.83
N PHE A 87 -11.35 -10.97 2.55
CA PHE A 87 -11.67 -11.36 1.18
C PHE A 87 -12.61 -10.35 0.52
N LEU A 88 -13.74 -10.03 1.16
CA LEU A 88 -14.74 -9.08 0.63
C LEU A 88 -14.15 -7.68 0.44
N TRP A 89 -13.28 -7.25 1.35
CA TRP A 89 -12.57 -5.99 1.22
C TRP A 89 -11.65 -5.96 -0.01
N GLU A 90 -10.84 -7.01 -0.23
CA GLU A 90 -9.99 -7.10 -1.42
C GLU A 90 -10.81 -7.10 -2.71
N GLN A 91 -11.95 -7.81 -2.73
CA GLN A 91 -12.87 -7.79 -3.86
C GLN A 91 -13.33 -6.36 -4.18
N ARG A 92 -13.70 -5.57 -3.15
CA ARG A 92 -14.10 -4.16 -3.33
C ARG A 92 -12.96 -3.28 -3.85
N ILE A 93 -11.81 -3.24 -3.14
CA ILE A 93 -10.75 -2.27 -3.46
C ILE A 93 -10.03 -2.59 -4.77
N PHE A 94 -10.01 -3.87 -5.18
CA PHE A 94 -9.42 -4.31 -6.43
C PHE A 94 -10.44 -4.57 -7.54
N PHE A 95 -11.72 -4.24 -7.34
CA PHE A 95 -12.77 -4.37 -8.36
C PHE A 95 -12.84 -5.80 -8.94
N ASP A 96 -12.92 -6.78 -8.05
CA ASP A 96 -13.00 -8.21 -8.37
C ASP A 96 -11.85 -8.75 -9.24
N ALA A 97 -10.70 -8.08 -9.25
CA ALA A 97 -9.55 -8.47 -10.09
C ALA A 97 -8.91 -9.81 -9.69
N TYR A 98 -9.21 -10.33 -8.49
CA TYR A 98 -8.65 -11.58 -7.99
C TYR A 98 -9.76 -12.62 -7.78
N PRO A 99 -9.78 -13.71 -8.56
CA PRO A 99 -10.80 -14.74 -8.41
C PRO A 99 -10.71 -15.41 -7.03
N PRO A 100 -11.79 -16.05 -6.55
CA PRO A 100 -11.84 -16.64 -5.21
C PRO A 100 -10.72 -17.62 -4.89
N GLU A 101 -10.31 -18.43 -5.86
CA GLU A 101 -9.28 -19.46 -5.78
C GLU A 101 -7.84 -18.92 -5.90
N ALA A 102 -7.66 -17.63 -6.18
CA ALA A 102 -6.32 -17.06 -6.32
C ALA A 102 -5.56 -17.10 -5.00
N ILE A 103 -4.47 -17.87 -4.97
CA ILE A 103 -3.55 -17.97 -3.83
C ILE A 103 -2.60 -16.76 -3.81
N ASP A 104 -2.12 -16.35 -4.98
CA ASP A 104 -1.32 -15.13 -5.13
C ASP A 104 -2.23 -13.91 -5.17
N ARG A 105 -2.20 -13.18 -4.05
CA ARG A 105 -2.99 -11.97 -3.81
C ARG A 105 -2.06 -10.82 -3.42
N PRO A 106 -2.55 -9.57 -3.40
CA PRO A 106 -1.73 -8.43 -3.02
C PRO A 106 -1.02 -8.62 -1.68
N LYS A 107 0.18 -8.06 -1.59
CA LYS A 107 0.95 -7.93 -0.36
C LYS A 107 0.84 -6.48 0.10
N TYR A 108 0.76 -6.25 1.39
CA TYR A 108 0.42 -4.95 1.95
C TYR A 108 1.62 -4.35 2.64
N GLY A 109 1.86 -3.09 2.34
CA GLY A 109 2.93 -2.27 2.85
C GLY A 109 2.59 -0.82 2.60
N ALA A 110 3.55 0.07 2.77
CA ALA A 110 3.35 1.49 2.50
C ALA A 110 4.57 2.11 1.82
N LEU A 111 4.31 3.23 1.16
CA LEU A 111 5.35 4.08 0.58
C LEU A 111 5.99 4.89 1.72
N ASN A 112 7.28 4.66 1.97
CA ASN A 112 8.04 5.30 3.05
C ASN A 112 8.50 6.70 2.67
N ILE A 113 7.55 7.61 2.50
CA ILE A 113 7.77 8.98 2.01
C ILE A 113 8.80 9.70 2.89
N PHE A 114 8.68 9.54 4.21
CA PHE A 114 9.54 10.17 5.21
C PHE A 114 10.78 9.34 5.59
N GLN A 115 10.98 8.17 4.97
CA GLN A 115 12.12 7.29 5.21
C GLN A 115 12.31 6.95 6.70
N TYR A 116 11.20 6.63 7.39
CA TYR A 116 11.22 6.16 8.76
C TYR A 116 12.14 4.94 8.91
N LEU A 117 12.94 4.93 9.99
CA LEU A 117 13.96 3.92 10.27
C LEU A 117 13.37 2.53 10.56
N ASP A 118 12.11 2.48 10.94
CA ASP A 118 11.30 1.31 11.27
C ASP A 118 10.28 0.96 10.17
N GLY A 119 10.36 1.62 9.01
CA GLY A 119 9.48 1.40 7.86
C GLY A 119 8.17 2.18 7.93
N ALA A 120 7.43 2.18 6.83
CA ALA A 120 6.26 3.04 6.66
C ALA A 120 4.99 2.54 7.37
N SER A 121 5.01 1.35 7.97
CA SER A 121 3.82 0.78 8.62
C SER A 121 4.17 0.01 9.90
N VAL A 122 4.82 0.71 10.82
CA VAL A 122 5.35 0.20 12.10
C VAL A 122 4.33 -0.59 12.93
N ARG A 123 3.05 -0.21 12.84
CA ARG A 123 1.94 -0.93 13.50
C ARG A 123 1.85 -2.41 13.10
N PHE A 124 2.31 -2.76 11.90
CA PHE A 124 2.23 -4.13 11.37
C PHE A 124 3.52 -4.92 11.49
N GLY A 125 4.56 -4.40 12.14
CA GLY A 125 5.80 -5.15 12.29
C GLY A 125 6.95 -4.36 12.85
N SER A 126 7.72 -5.03 13.72
CA SER A 126 9.00 -4.56 14.28
C SER A 126 10.18 -4.68 13.30
N CYS A 127 10.01 -5.38 12.18
CA CYS A 127 10.97 -5.45 11.09
C CYS A 127 10.28 -5.14 9.76
N PHE A 128 11.05 -4.85 8.72
CA PHE A 128 10.50 -4.63 7.39
C PHE A 128 11.47 -5.04 6.29
N PHE A 129 10.90 -5.38 5.13
CA PHE A 129 11.64 -5.45 3.89
C PHE A 129 11.51 -4.14 3.13
N THR A 130 12.62 -3.63 2.60
CA THR A 130 12.59 -2.65 1.51
C THR A 130 12.48 -3.38 0.19
N LEU A 131 11.44 -3.07 -0.59
CA LEU A 131 11.22 -3.70 -1.88
C LEU A 131 12.08 -3.09 -2.98
N LYS A 132 12.25 -3.83 -4.08
CA LYS A 132 12.91 -3.31 -5.29
C LYS A 132 12.12 -2.12 -5.84
N LYS A 133 12.84 -1.13 -6.38
CA LYS A 133 12.26 0.15 -6.86
C LYS A 133 11.15 -0.05 -7.90
N ASP A 134 11.29 -1.04 -8.79
CA ASP A 134 10.35 -1.33 -9.87
C ASP A 134 8.97 -1.82 -9.38
N VAL A 135 8.86 -2.25 -8.12
CA VAL A 135 7.58 -2.64 -7.52
C VAL A 135 6.57 -1.48 -7.53
N ILE A 136 7.04 -0.23 -7.53
CA ILE A 136 6.19 0.96 -7.57
C ILE A 136 5.19 0.96 -8.74
N TYR A 137 5.55 0.36 -9.89
CA TYR A 137 4.69 0.28 -11.07
C TYR A 137 3.61 -0.81 -10.96
N ARG A 138 3.73 -1.70 -9.97
CA ARG A 138 2.77 -2.75 -9.62
C ARG A 138 1.94 -2.41 -8.38
N CYS A 139 2.19 -1.27 -7.75
CA CYS A 139 1.47 -0.85 -6.56
C CYS A 139 0.11 -0.24 -6.89
N THR A 140 -0.86 -0.54 -6.02
CA THR A 140 -2.06 0.29 -5.82
C THR A 140 -1.83 1.08 -4.54
N PHE A 141 -2.07 2.38 -4.59
CA PHE A 141 -1.94 3.26 -3.45
C PHE A 141 -3.32 3.66 -2.93
N ALA A 142 -3.39 3.82 -1.62
CA ALA A 142 -4.50 4.44 -0.93
C ALA A 142 -3.98 5.65 -0.17
N TYR A 143 -4.80 6.69 -0.05
CA TYR A 143 -4.57 7.70 0.97
C TYR A 143 -5.09 7.17 2.33
N GLY A 144 -4.22 7.13 3.34
CA GLY A 144 -4.54 6.56 4.66
C GLY A 144 -4.46 5.03 4.75
N ASP A 145 -5.06 4.45 5.79
CA ASP A 145 -5.10 3.01 6.03
C ASP A 145 -6.10 2.34 5.08
N SER A 146 -5.60 1.49 4.18
CA SER A 146 -6.44 0.79 3.20
C SER A 146 -7.59 -0.02 3.83
N SER A 147 -7.48 -0.45 5.08
CA SER A 147 -8.52 -1.21 5.81
C SER A 147 -9.77 -0.38 6.12
N THR A 148 -9.70 0.95 6.08
CA THR A 148 -10.83 1.85 6.37
C THR A 148 -11.72 2.12 5.16
N ASN A 149 -11.55 1.37 4.06
CA ASN A 149 -12.22 1.57 2.77
C ASN A 149 -12.04 3.01 2.24
N PRO A 150 -10.80 3.43 1.95
CA PRO A 150 -10.53 4.80 1.49
C PRO A 150 -11.13 5.06 0.10
N ASP A 151 -11.67 6.26 -0.09
CA ASP A 151 -12.22 6.71 -1.39
C ASP A 151 -11.13 7.02 -2.42
N THR A 152 -9.93 7.35 -1.95
CA THR A 152 -8.79 7.73 -2.79
C THR A 152 -7.91 6.51 -3.03
N LEU A 153 -8.13 5.86 -4.17
CA LEU A 153 -7.30 4.77 -4.70
C LEU A 153 -6.66 5.16 -6.02
N CYS A 154 -5.37 4.89 -6.21
CA CYS A 154 -4.66 5.17 -7.46
C CYS A 154 -3.54 4.17 -7.77
N THR A 155 -2.95 4.31 -8.95
CA THR A 155 -1.68 3.67 -9.33
C THR A 155 -0.62 4.75 -9.54
N SER A 156 0.63 4.36 -9.84
CA SER A 156 1.73 5.31 -10.07
C SER A 156 1.43 6.33 -11.18
N ASP A 157 0.72 5.94 -12.25
CA ASP A 157 0.29 6.86 -13.33
C ASP A 157 -0.82 7.83 -12.92
N THR A 158 -1.50 7.60 -11.79
CA THR A 158 -2.55 8.47 -11.25
C THR A 158 -2.25 8.96 -9.83
N PHE A 159 -0.97 8.98 -9.45
CA PHE A 159 -0.53 9.23 -8.07
C PHE A 159 -0.89 10.63 -7.53
N ALA A 160 -1.18 11.58 -8.41
CA ALA A 160 -1.69 12.91 -8.06
C ALA A 160 -2.87 12.85 -7.08
N ALA A 161 -3.74 11.83 -7.18
CA ALA A 161 -4.88 11.67 -6.27
C ALA A 161 -4.44 11.53 -4.80
N VAL A 162 -3.47 10.66 -4.52
CA VAL A 162 -2.95 10.46 -3.16
C VAL A 162 -2.18 11.69 -2.69
N LEU A 163 -1.33 12.26 -3.55
CA LEU A 163 -0.54 13.43 -3.18
C LEU A 163 -1.42 14.65 -2.87
N ALA A 164 -2.47 14.90 -3.67
CA ALA A 164 -3.43 15.97 -3.42
C ALA A 164 -4.13 15.78 -2.06
N ASN A 165 -4.56 14.55 -1.75
CA ASN A 165 -5.22 14.27 -0.46
C ASN A 165 -4.28 14.45 0.73
N ILE A 166 -2.97 14.15 0.61
CA ILE A 166 -1.98 14.47 1.65
C ILE A 166 -1.95 15.98 1.92
N PHE A 167 -1.91 16.81 0.87
CA PHE A 167 -1.90 18.27 1.05
C PHE A 167 -3.23 18.83 1.58
N ILE A 168 -4.36 18.25 1.16
CA ILE A 168 -5.69 18.63 1.69
C ILE A 168 -5.75 18.36 3.19
N ASP A 169 -5.24 17.22 3.65
CA ASP A 169 -5.24 16.85 5.06
C ASP A 169 -4.33 17.77 5.90
N VAL A 170 -3.14 18.09 5.41
CA VAL A 170 -2.24 19.07 6.05
C VAL A 170 -2.86 20.47 6.11
N LYS A 171 -3.71 20.84 5.13
CA LYS A 171 -4.43 22.12 5.16
C LYS A 171 -5.60 22.12 6.14
N SER A 172 -6.17 20.95 6.43
CA SER A 172 -7.41 20.80 7.21
C SER A 172 -7.17 20.51 8.69
N ASN A 173 -5.94 20.19 9.09
CA ASN A 173 -5.50 19.93 10.47
C ASN A 173 -4.33 20.84 10.85
#